data_AF-A0A397S3B2-F1
#
_entry.id   AF-A0A397S3B2-F1
#
_cell.length_a   1.000
_cell.length_b   1.000
_cell.length_c   1.000
_cell.angle_alpha   90.00
_cell.angle_beta   90.00
_cell.angle_gamma   90.00
#
_symmetry.space_group_name_H-M   'P 1'
#
loop_
_entity.id
_entity.type
_entity.pdbx_description
1 polymer ?
#
loop_
_entity_poly.entity_id
_entity_poly.type
_entity_poly.pdbx_seq_one_letter_code
_entity_poly.pdbx_strand_id
1 'polypeptide(L)'
;MEILTMIKLFLIKEKKRICENCQKECLAILYCEYCIRNYLKENLSNWISENNKNNNIDDLIQECQMESLTSSKVVEWIPYSNLQNINYLTKGGCSKIYIADWIGGSYYKWNSEEQQLERYGTHEVILKRLKNVKSRALISSVQFSICQN
;
A
#
# COMPACT_ATOMS: atom_id res chain seq x y z
N MET A 1 -22.11 -2.04 -9.62
CA MET A 1 -22.22 -0.62 -10.05
C MET A 1 -21.98 0.23 -8.82
N GLU A 2 -20.72 0.57 -8.61
CA GLU A 2 -20.04 0.37 -7.32
C GLU A 2 -19.94 1.64 -6.48
N ILE A 3 -19.79 1.46 -5.17
CA ILE A 3 -19.45 2.52 -4.21
C ILE A 3 -18.19 3.29 -4.67
N LEU A 4 -17.26 2.64 -5.38
CA LEU A 4 -16.12 3.26 -6.04
C LEU A 4 -16.53 4.33 -7.08
N THR A 5 -17.58 4.06 -7.86
CA THR A 5 -18.15 5.02 -8.81
C THR A 5 -18.79 6.20 -8.07
N MET A 6 -19.45 5.96 -6.95
CA MET A 6 -20.05 7.01 -6.12
C MET A 6 -19.01 7.87 -5.40
N ILE A 7 -17.91 7.29 -4.89
CA ILE A 7 -16.78 8.03 -4.30
C ILE A 7 -16.08 8.86 -5.39
N LYS A 8 -15.84 8.28 -6.58
CA LYS A 8 -15.35 9.04 -7.75
C LYS A 8 -16.29 10.21 -8.06
N LEU A 9 -17.60 9.98 -8.14
CA LEU A 9 -18.62 11.01 -8.42
C LEU A 9 -18.71 12.10 -7.33
N PHE A 10 -18.54 11.74 -6.06
CA PHE A 10 -18.54 12.69 -4.95
C PHE A 10 -17.28 13.58 -4.98
N LEU A 11 -16.11 13.01 -5.32
CA LEU A 11 -14.86 13.76 -5.52
C LEU A 11 -14.86 14.62 -6.81
N ILE A 12 -15.57 14.21 -7.87
CA ILE A 12 -15.69 14.95 -9.14
C ILE A 12 -16.38 16.32 -8.97
N LYS A 13 -17.15 16.54 -7.89
CA LYS A 13 -17.79 17.83 -7.62
C LYS A 13 -16.85 18.91 -7.07
N GLU A 14 -15.64 18.56 -6.66
CA GLU A 14 -14.68 19.50 -6.09
C GLU A 14 -13.65 19.98 -7.13
N LYS A 15 -13.18 21.22 -6.96
CA LYS A 15 -12.27 21.91 -7.90
C LYS A 15 -11.07 21.05 -8.25
N LYS A 16 -10.99 20.69 -9.53
CA LYS A 16 -9.79 20.10 -10.11
C LYS A 16 -8.65 21.10 -10.03
N ARG A 17 -7.47 20.64 -9.61
CA ARG A 17 -6.24 21.47 -9.55
C ARG A 17 -5.18 20.90 -10.48
N ILE A 18 -4.33 21.77 -11.00
CA ILE A 18 -3.12 21.33 -11.71
C ILE A 18 -2.03 21.10 -10.67
N CYS A 19 -1.41 19.93 -10.68
CA CYS A 19 -0.27 19.66 -9.81
C CYS A 19 0.97 20.39 -10.31
N GLU A 20 1.64 21.15 -9.44
CA GLU A 20 2.84 21.90 -9.77
C GLU A 20 4.02 20.99 -10.18
N ASN A 21 4.09 19.78 -9.63
CA ASN A 21 5.20 18.86 -9.88
C ASN A 21 5.05 18.09 -11.21
N CYS A 22 3.85 17.59 -11.52
CA CYS A 22 3.64 16.74 -12.72
C CYS A 22 2.73 17.36 -13.79
N GLN A 23 2.20 18.56 -13.55
CA GLN A 23 1.34 19.31 -14.48
C GLN A 23 0.06 18.58 -14.91
N LYS A 24 -0.34 17.53 -14.16
CA LYS A 24 -1.59 16.81 -14.39
C LYS A 24 -2.73 17.38 -13.54
N GLU A 25 -3.93 17.28 -14.10
CA GLU A 25 -5.17 17.61 -13.41
C GLU A 25 -5.47 16.54 -12.35
N CYS A 26 -5.49 16.95 -11.08
CA CYS A 26 -5.66 16.08 -9.92
C CYS A 26 -7.04 16.28 -9.30
N LEU A 27 -7.62 15.16 -8.85
CA LEU A 27 -8.88 15.19 -8.08
C LEU A 27 -8.63 15.54 -6.61
N ALA A 28 -7.49 15.13 -6.06
CA ALA A 28 -7.16 15.39 -4.66
C ALA A 28 -6.60 16.81 -4.46
N ILE A 29 -7.15 17.54 -3.49
CA ILE A 29 -6.70 18.89 -3.15
C ILE A 29 -5.35 18.85 -2.40
N LEU A 30 -5.14 17.86 -1.54
CA LEU A 30 -4.00 17.82 -0.60
C LEU A 30 -2.74 17.13 -1.14
N TYR A 31 -2.86 16.25 -2.12
CA TYR A 31 -1.74 15.52 -2.72
C TYR A 31 -2.05 15.21 -4.19
N CYS A 32 -1.05 14.74 -4.93
CA CYS A 32 -1.23 14.35 -6.33
C CYS A 32 -1.18 12.83 -6.46
N GLU A 33 -2.30 12.22 -6.82
CA GLU A 33 -2.40 10.77 -7.03
C GLU A 33 -1.42 10.27 -8.09
N TYR A 34 -1.13 11.07 -9.13
CA TYR A 34 -0.15 10.71 -10.16
C TYR A 34 1.29 10.72 -9.63
N CYS A 35 1.67 11.73 -8.84
CA CYS A 35 3.01 11.80 -8.24
C CYS A 35 3.24 10.61 -7.30
N ILE A 36 2.24 10.28 -6.47
CA ILE A 36 2.30 9.11 -5.58
C ILE A 36 2.47 7.83 -6.40
N ARG A 37 1.67 7.62 -7.45
CA ARG A 37 1.79 6.43 -8.30
C ARG A 37 3.14 6.32 -8.99
N ASN A 38 3.69 7.43 -9.47
CA ASN A 38 5.03 7.45 -10.07
C ASN A 38 6.11 7.08 -9.05
N TYR A 39 6.07 7.69 -7.87
CA TYR A 39 6.98 7.36 -6.76
C TYR A 39 6.91 5.88 -6.38
N LEU A 40 5.70 5.31 -6.29
CA LEU A 40 5.52 3.90 -5.97
C LEU A 40 6.05 2.98 -7.07
N LYS A 41 5.81 3.33 -8.33
CA LYS A 41 6.31 2.56 -9.49
C LYS A 41 7.84 2.52 -9.52
N GLU A 42 8.49 3.66 -9.28
CA GLU A 42 9.96 3.75 -9.23
C GLU A 42 10.54 2.93 -8.08
N ASN A 43 10.01 3.09 -6.86
CA ASN A 43 10.47 2.33 -5.70
C ASN A 43 10.22 0.82 -5.82
N LEU A 44 9.08 0.40 -6.38
CA LEU A 44 8.81 -1.01 -6.63
C LEU A 44 9.79 -1.59 -7.66
N SER A 45 10.12 -0.83 -8.71
CA SER A 45 11.07 -1.27 -9.74
C SER A 45 12.47 -1.47 -9.16
N ASN A 46 12.90 -0.58 -8.26
CA ASN A 46 14.15 -0.72 -7.50
C ASN A 46 14.12 -1.93 -6.57
N TRP A 47 13.00 -2.15 -5.88
CA TRP A 47 12.85 -3.32 -5.00
C TRP A 47 12.91 -4.65 -5.76
N ILE A 48 12.24 -4.74 -6.92
CA ILE A 48 12.23 -5.95 -7.76
C ILE A 48 13.64 -6.25 -8.29
N SER A 49 14.39 -5.23 -8.70
CA SER A 49 15.76 -5.42 -9.20
C SER A 49 16.70 -5.94 -8.12
N GLU A 50 16.47 -5.57 -6.86
CA GLU A 50 17.24 -6.02 -5.69
C GLU A 50 16.83 -7.41 -5.17
N ASN A 51 15.55 -7.81 -5.30
CA ASN A 51 14.98 -8.96 -4.57
C ASN A 51 14.53 -10.17 -5.44
N ASN A 52 14.84 -10.17 -6.74
CA ASN A 52 14.38 -11.13 -7.75
C ASN A 52 12.86 -11.10 -7.99
N LYS A 53 12.49 -10.98 -9.26
CA LYS A 53 11.10 -10.81 -9.69
C LYS A 53 10.21 -12.03 -9.39
N ASN A 54 9.04 -11.79 -8.79
CA ASN A 54 7.96 -12.75 -8.64
C ASN A 54 6.71 -12.19 -9.36
N ASN A 55 6.68 -12.37 -10.68
CA ASN A 55 5.73 -11.73 -11.59
C ASN A 55 4.29 -11.65 -11.04
N ASN A 56 3.72 -12.75 -10.54
CA ASN A 56 2.32 -12.75 -10.11
C ASN A 56 2.01 -11.88 -8.88
N ILE A 57 2.95 -11.76 -7.92
CA ILE A 57 2.74 -10.94 -6.72
C ILE A 57 3.06 -9.49 -7.03
N ASP A 58 4.13 -9.26 -7.79
CA ASP A 58 4.59 -7.94 -8.18
C ASP A 58 3.52 -7.21 -9.01
N ASP A 59 2.91 -7.92 -9.97
CA ASP A 59 1.84 -7.39 -10.83
C ASP A 59 0.60 -7.02 -9.99
N LEU A 60 0.19 -7.87 -9.03
CA LEU A 60 -0.94 -7.59 -8.13
C LEU A 60 -0.69 -6.35 -7.25
N ILE A 61 0.53 -6.22 -6.70
CA ILE A 61 0.90 -5.04 -5.90
C ILE A 61 0.84 -3.79 -6.78
N GLN A 62 1.36 -3.86 -8.00
CA GLN A 62 1.35 -2.74 -8.93
C GLN A 62 -0.08 -2.32 -9.28
N GLU A 63 -0.97 -3.26 -9.57
CA GLU A 63 -2.39 -2.99 -9.82
C GLU A 63 -3.04 -2.27 -8.63
N CYS A 64 -2.84 -2.78 -7.41
CA CYS A 64 -3.35 -2.14 -6.19
C CYS A 64 -2.82 -0.70 -5.99
N GLN A 65 -1.52 -0.48 -6.24
CA GLN A 65 -0.93 0.85 -6.11
C GLN A 65 -1.49 1.84 -7.13
N MET A 66 -1.82 1.37 -8.34
CA MET A 66 -2.44 2.19 -9.38
C MET A 66 -3.88 2.56 -9.07
N GLU A 67 -4.58 1.79 -8.24
CA GLU A 67 -5.92 2.11 -7.75
C GLU A 67 -5.91 2.95 -6.46
N SER A 68 -4.78 3.01 -5.77
CA SER A 68 -4.68 3.74 -4.52
C SER A 68 -5.01 5.22 -4.71
N LEU A 69 -5.88 5.71 -3.84
CA LEU A 69 -6.37 7.08 -3.83
C LEU A 69 -5.72 7.93 -2.75
N THR A 70 -5.07 7.33 -1.75
CA THR A 70 -4.51 8.04 -0.57
C THR A 70 -3.18 7.40 -0.16
N SER A 71 -2.23 8.20 0.35
CA SER A 71 -0.94 7.72 0.87
C SER A 71 -1.08 6.61 1.91
N SER A 72 -2.08 6.72 2.80
CA SER A 72 -2.31 5.77 3.90
C SER A 72 -2.97 4.44 3.50
N LYS A 73 -3.33 4.25 2.23
CA LYS A 73 -3.98 3.03 1.70
C LYS A 73 -3.15 2.39 0.60
N VAL A 74 -1.86 2.68 0.55
CA VAL A 74 -0.94 2.07 -0.39
C VAL A 74 -0.70 0.62 0.06
N VAL A 75 -0.89 -0.32 -0.86
CA VAL A 75 -0.50 -1.72 -0.68
C VAL A 75 0.98 -1.85 -0.99
N GLU A 76 1.73 -2.51 -0.12
CA GLU A 76 3.17 -2.75 -0.31
C GLU A 76 3.58 -4.14 0.21
N TRP A 77 4.69 -4.64 -0.34
CA TRP A 77 5.36 -5.83 0.19
C TRP A 77 6.25 -5.43 1.37
N ILE A 78 6.12 -6.13 2.50
CA ILE A 78 6.93 -5.90 3.69
C ILE A 78 7.97 -7.03 3.80
N PRO A 79 9.28 -6.74 3.68
CA PRO A 79 10.33 -7.72 3.92
C PRO A 79 10.23 -8.27 5.34
N TYR A 80 10.42 -9.59 5.50
CA TYR A 80 10.37 -10.22 6.82
C TYR A 80 11.41 -9.65 7.80
N SER A 81 12.55 -9.17 7.29
CA SER A 81 13.58 -8.47 8.07
C SER A 81 13.10 -7.17 8.72
N ASN A 82 12.02 -6.58 8.20
CA ASN A 82 11.43 -5.36 8.75
C ASN A 82 10.37 -5.66 9.81
N LEU A 83 10.19 -6.93 10.19
CA LEU A 83 9.28 -7.36 11.26
C LEU A 83 10.10 -7.85 12.46
N GLN A 84 9.88 -7.22 13.62
CA GLN A 84 10.51 -7.59 14.89
C GLN A 84 9.47 -8.09 15.88
N ASN A 85 9.94 -8.72 16.96
CA ASN A 85 9.10 -9.11 18.11
C ASN A 85 7.84 -9.90 17.71
N ILE A 86 7.97 -10.80 16.73
CA ILE A 86 6.84 -11.55 16.17
C ILE A 86 6.35 -12.58 17.19
N ASN A 87 5.19 -12.31 17.79
CA ASN A 87 4.61 -13.14 18.83
C ASN A 87 3.26 -13.70 18.37
N TYR A 88 2.99 -14.96 18.70
CA TYR A 88 1.69 -15.57 18.44
C TYR A 88 0.62 -14.92 19.33
N LEU A 89 -0.46 -14.45 18.70
CA LEU A 89 -1.59 -13.84 19.42
C LEU A 89 -2.71 -14.87 19.61
N THR A 90 -3.24 -15.41 18.51
CA THR A 90 -4.38 -16.34 18.57
C THR A 90 -4.56 -17.10 17.26
N LYS A 91 -5.50 -18.04 17.23
CA LYS A 91 -5.97 -18.72 16.01
C LYS A 91 -7.47 -18.44 15.87
N GLY A 92 -7.87 -17.87 14.74
CA GLY A 92 -9.27 -17.60 14.40
C GLY A 92 -9.57 -18.04 12.97
N GLY A 93 -10.72 -18.67 12.75
CA GLY A 93 -11.08 -19.27 11.46
C GLY A 93 -9.99 -20.21 10.93
N CYS A 94 -9.56 -19.99 9.69
CA CYS A 94 -8.52 -20.79 9.01
C CYS A 94 -7.09 -20.26 9.18
N SER A 95 -6.85 -19.24 10.02
CA SER A 95 -5.57 -18.52 10.10
C SER A 95 -5.00 -18.47 11.51
N LYS A 96 -3.66 -18.41 11.59
CA LYS A 96 -2.94 -18.01 12.80
C LYS A 96 -2.71 -16.50 12.74
N ILE A 97 -2.93 -15.82 13.86
CA ILE A 97 -2.74 -14.39 14.03
C ILE A 97 -1.53 -14.16 14.92
N TYR A 98 -0.69 -13.23 14.53
CA TYR A 98 0.50 -12.81 15.25
C TYR A 98 0.47 -11.29 15.43
N ILE A 99 1.18 -10.80 16.42
CA ILE A 99 1.56 -9.39 16.57
C ILE A 99 3.04 -9.25 16.22
N ALA A 100 3.45 -8.11 15.69
CA ALA A 100 4.85 -7.81 15.39
C ALA A 100 5.06 -6.30 15.37
N ASP A 101 6.30 -5.86 15.58
CA ASP A 101 6.70 -4.49 15.31
C ASP A 101 7.14 -4.36 13.85
N TRP A 102 6.49 -3.48 13.09
CA TRP A 102 6.92 -3.17 11.72
C TRP A 102 7.89 -1.99 11.73
N ILE A 103 9.17 -2.28 11.51
CA ILE A 103 10.21 -1.26 11.37
C ILE A 103 9.91 -0.37 10.17
N GLY A 104 9.90 0.95 10.42
CA GLY A 104 9.61 1.96 9.40
C GLY A 104 8.11 2.23 9.22
N GLY A 105 7.25 1.23 9.39
CA GLY A 105 5.80 1.39 9.38
C GLY A 105 5.18 1.76 8.02
N SER A 106 3.85 1.97 8.00
CA SER A 106 3.10 2.33 6.80
C SER A 106 3.30 3.79 6.43
N TYR A 107 3.06 4.09 5.15
CA TYR A 107 2.96 5.46 4.68
C TYR A 107 1.79 6.19 5.33
N TYR A 108 2.00 7.46 5.65
CA TYR A 108 0.94 8.31 6.21
C TYR A 108 0.69 9.56 5.38
N LYS A 109 1.74 10.13 4.79
CA LYS A 109 1.67 11.43 4.11
C LYS A 109 2.51 11.43 2.84
N TRP A 110 2.03 12.17 1.85
CA TRP A 110 2.84 12.59 0.70
C TRP A 110 3.49 13.94 0.99
N ASN A 111 4.81 14.01 0.86
CA ASN A 111 5.56 15.25 0.90
C ASN A 111 5.74 15.76 -0.54
N SER A 112 5.08 16.87 -0.88
CA SER A 112 5.14 17.45 -2.22
C SER A 112 6.45 18.14 -2.55
N GLU A 113 7.14 18.67 -1.54
CA GLU A 113 8.42 19.37 -1.70
C GLU A 113 9.52 18.35 -2.03
N GLU A 114 9.62 17.30 -1.22
CA GLU A 114 10.62 16.24 -1.36
C GLU A 114 10.21 15.12 -2.34
N GLN A 115 8.98 15.19 -2.86
CA GLN A 115 8.41 14.18 -3.76
C GLN A 115 8.50 12.74 -3.24
N GLN A 116 8.25 12.55 -1.94
CA GLN A 116 8.36 11.24 -1.29
C GLN A 116 7.20 10.96 -0.34
N LEU A 117 6.95 9.66 -0.12
CA LEU A 117 6.00 9.22 0.92
C LEU A 117 6.71 9.11 2.26
N GLU A 118 6.16 9.78 3.27
CA GLU A 118 6.61 9.71 4.65
C GLU A 118 5.93 8.55 5.38
N ARG A 119 6.67 7.91 6.30
CA ARG A 119 6.19 6.75 7.08
C ARG A 119 6.02 7.07 8.56
N TYR A 120 5.08 6.38 9.21
CA TYR A 120 4.80 6.56 10.64
C TYR A 120 5.97 6.19 11.57
N GLY A 121 6.93 5.41 11.08
CA GLY A 121 7.95 4.79 11.91
C GLY A 121 7.47 3.48 12.54
N THR A 122 8.30 2.92 13.41
CA THR A 122 8.05 1.62 14.02
C THR A 122 6.77 1.62 14.85
N HIS A 123 5.88 0.67 14.57
CA HIS A 123 4.64 0.48 15.33
C HIS A 123 4.19 -0.98 15.28
N GLU A 124 3.34 -1.37 16.23
CA GLU A 124 2.78 -2.71 16.30
C GLU A 124 1.75 -2.94 15.18
N VAL A 125 1.84 -4.11 14.55
CA VAL A 125 0.92 -4.57 13.51
C VAL A 125 0.39 -5.97 13.79
N ILE A 126 -0.81 -6.24 13.29
CA ILE A 126 -1.39 -7.58 13.27
C ILE A 126 -1.00 -8.29 11.98
N LEU A 127 -0.35 -9.44 12.09
CA LEU A 127 0.00 -10.31 10.98
C LEU A 127 -0.98 -11.49 10.92
N LYS A 128 -1.64 -11.66 9.78
CA LYS A 128 -2.50 -12.81 9.54
C LYS A 128 -1.83 -13.81 8.60
N ARG A 129 -1.49 -14.99 9.12
CA ARG A 129 -0.95 -16.08 8.28
C ARG A 129 -2.08 -16.78 7.53
N LEU A 130 -2.05 -16.72 6.21
CA LEU A 130 -2.96 -17.47 5.34
C LEU A 130 -2.52 -18.94 5.27
N LYS A 131 -3.46 -19.88 5.40
CA LYS A 131 -3.21 -21.34 5.30
C LYS A 131 -3.63 -21.82 3.91
N ASN A 132 -2.77 -22.56 3.22
CA ASN A 132 -2.97 -23.07 1.85
C ASN A 132 -3.14 -21.99 0.78
N VAL A 133 -2.02 -21.43 0.34
CA VAL A 133 -1.88 -21.04 -1.06
C VAL A 133 -0.74 -21.90 -1.59
N LYS A 134 -0.90 -22.56 -2.75
CA LYS A 134 0.20 -23.28 -3.43
C LYS A 134 1.31 -22.33 -3.92
N SER A 135 1.33 -21.09 -3.44
CA SER A 135 2.35 -20.08 -3.64
C SER A 135 2.65 -19.40 -2.30
N ARG A 136 3.91 -18.98 -2.17
CA ARG A 136 4.58 -18.42 -0.99
C ARG A 136 3.73 -17.42 -0.17
N ALA A 137 3.91 -17.43 1.15
CA ALA A 137 3.11 -16.70 2.12
C ALA A 137 3.02 -15.19 1.83
N LEU A 138 1.80 -14.69 1.63
CA LEU A 138 1.47 -13.27 1.79
C LEU A 138 1.31 -13.01 3.30
N ILE A 139 2.13 -12.13 3.84
CA ILE A 139 1.90 -11.52 5.16
C ILE A 139 1.20 -10.20 4.87
N SER A 140 -0.13 -10.15 4.97
CA SER A 140 -0.81 -8.88 5.08
C SER A 140 -0.69 -8.42 6.54
N SER A 141 0.01 -7.30 6.76
CA SER A 141 -0.33 -6.43 7.88
C SER A 141 -1.79 -6.04 7.69
N VAL A 142 -2.63 -6.23 8.70
CA VAL A 142 -4.03 -5.81 8.62
C VAL A 142 -4.09 -4.29 8.61
N GLN A 143 -4.02 -3.72 7.41
CA GLN A 143 -4.66 -2.45 7.07
C GLN A 143 -5.44 -2.78 5.78
N PHE A 144 -6.75 -3.02 5.95
CA PHE A 144 -7.63 -3.53 4.91
C PHE A 144 -7.50 -2.71 3.62
N SER A 145 -6.95 -3.33 2.57
CA SER A 145 -7.22 -3.03 1.15
C SER A 145 -6.87 -4.29 0.37
N ILE A 146 -7.76 -5.28 0.44
CA ILE A 146 -7.69 -6.46 -0.44
C ILE A 146 -8.18 -5.97 -1.80
N CYS A 147 -7.28 -5.88 -2.78
CA CYS A 147 -7.68 -5.88 -4.18
C CYS A 147 -8.28 -7.26 -4.45
N GLN A 148 -9.60 -7.31 -4.58
CA GLN A 148 -10.28 -8.51 -5.03
C GLN A 148 -10.26 -8.49 -6.57
N ASN A 149 -9.89 -9.63 -7.18
CA ASN A 149 -10.14 -9.91 -8.59
C ASN A 149 -11.63 -9.82 -8.92
#